data_AF-A0A7S0KJ29-F1
#
_entry.id   AF-A0A7S0KJ29-F1
#
_cell.length_a   1.000
_cell.length_b   1.000
_cell.length_c   1.000
_cell.angle_alpha   90.00
_cell.angle_beta   90.00
_cell.angle_gamma   90.00
#
_symmetry.space_group_name_H-M   'P 1'
#
loop_
_entity.id
_entity.type
_entity.pdbx_description
1 polymer ?
#
loop_
_entity_poly.entity_id
_entity_poly.type
_entity_poly.pdbx_seq_one_letter_code
_entity_poly.pdbx_strand_id
1 'polypeptide(L)'
;MSGAPKLERGFTLLSFMKRAKDEIEAEAEAEAALAAAQEKVAEIKALKQSASIKLLEVSKSVKQVEKVEKKLERKASVVAPKPKVIEEFQEVSTKAKDLLESEREAKDEFLAAEKQEEEARAALAEAEKKAEEARTRAAEKRALEEKKVAEEAAEKARQEREAREEAAKKAHEAAEKAAAEAKKAEEKAAAEAKKAEE
;
A
#
# COMPACT_ATOMS: atom_id res chain seq x y z
N MET A 1 -37.04 13.37 -33.19
CA MET A 1 -36.44 13.76 -31.89
C MET A 1 -35.97 12.48 -31.22
N SER A 2 -34.75 12.22 -30.79
CA SER A 2 -33.50 12.97 -30.62
C SER A 2 -32.35 11.97 -30.84
N GLY A 3 -31.51 12.17 -31.86
CA GLY A 3 -30.37 11.32 -32.13
C GLY A 3 -29.11 11.87 -31.46
N ALA A 4 -28.78 11.44 -30.24
CA ALA A 4 -27.42 11.50 -29.68
C ALA A 4 -27.19 10.71 -28.37
N PRO A 5 -27.46 9.38 -28.26
CA PRO A 5 -27.00 8.60 -27.10
C PRO A 5 -25.57 8.03 -27.25
N LYS A 6 -24.87 8.29 -28.38
CA LYS A 6 -23.56 7.69 -28.67
C LYS A 6 -22.36 8.52 -28.19
N LEU A 7 -22.49 9.83 -28.01
CA LEU A 7 -21.37 10.69 -27.59
C LEU A 7 -21.11 10.61 -26.07
N GLU A 8 -22.16 10.44 -25.25
CA GLU A 8 -21.99 10.34 -23.79
C GLU A 8 -21.29 9.04 -23.36
N ARG A 9 -21.50 7.94 -24.09
CA ARG A 9 -20.81 6.64 -23.82
C ARG A 9 -19.30 6.65 -24.15
N GLY A 10 -18.86 7.53 -25.05
CA GLY A 10 -17.44 7.65 -25.40
C GLY A 10 -16.63 8.42 -24.35
N PHE A 11 -17.27 9.39 -23.69
CA PHE A 11 -16.63 10.20 -22.65
C PHE A 11 -16.45 9.42 -21.35
N THR A 12 -17.39 8.53 -20.99
CA THR A 12 -17.28 7.68 -19.81
C THR A 12 -16.08 6.73 -19.89
N LEU A 13 -15.92 5.95 -20.96
CA LEU A 13 -14.82 4.97 -21.09
C LEU A 13 -13.42 5.63 -21.02
N LEU A 14 -13.21 6.73 -21.74
CA LEU A 14 -11.94 7.47 -21.71
C LEU A 14 -11.65 8.09 -20.33
N SER A 15 -12.70 8.52 -19.61
CA SER A 15 -12.57 9.07 -18.26
C SER A 15 -12.25 8.00 -17.20
N PHE A 16 -12.70 6.76 -17.38
CA PHE A 16 -12.34 5.63 -16.51
C PHE A 16 -10.91 5.16 -16.78
N MET A 17 -10.49 5.10 -18.05
CA MET A 17 -9.11 4.74 -18.40
C MET A 17 -8.07 5.72 -17.88
N LYS A 18 -8.35 7.04 -17.91
CA LYS A 18 -7.46 8.04 -17.33
C LYS A 18 -7.36 7.89 -15.80
N ARG A 19 -8.48 7.69 -15.11
CA ARG A 19 -8.53 7.50 -13.65
C ARG A 19 -7.85 6.22 -13.18
N ALA A 20 -8.00 5.13 -13.93
CA ALA A 20 -7.32 3.87 -13.66
C ALA A 20 -5.79 4.01 -13.80
N LYS A 21 -5.31 4.84 -14.72
CA LYS A 21 -3.88 5.09 -14.90
C LYS A 21 -3.28 5.87 -13.72
N ASP A 22 -3.93 6.96 -13.31
CA ASP A 22 -3.44 7.81 -12.20
C ASP A 22 -3.40 7.05 -10.85
N GLU A 23 -4.32 6.10 -10.63
CA GLU A 23 -4.34 5.25 -9.42
C GLU A 23 -3.23 4.20 -9.42
N ILE A 24 -2.96 3.58 -10.56
CA ILE A 24 -1.88 2.61 -10.70
C ILE A 24 -0.52 3.29 -10.52
N GLU A 25 -0.38 4.53 -11.01
CA GLU A 25 0.83 5.33 -10.80
C GLU A 25 1.01 5.67 -9.31
N ALA A 26 -0.06 6.06 -8.59
CA ALA A 26 0.01 6.33 -7.16
C ALA A 26 0.29 5.08 -6.30
N GLU A 27 -0.27 3.92 -6.66
CA GLU A 27 0.04 2.64 -6.01
C GLU A 27 1.51 2.25 -6.26
N ALA A 28 2.00 2.38 -7.51
CA ALA A 28 3.38 2.06 -7.87
C ALA A 28 4.39 3.01 -7.21
N GLU A 29 4.10 4.31 -7.11
CA GLU A 29 4.95 5.28 -6.41
C GLU A 29 5.03 4.99 -4.91
N ALA A 30 3.92 4.61 -4.27
CA ALA A 30 3.90 4.25 -2.86
C ALA A 30 4.64 2.92 -2.60
N GLU A 31 4.52 1.95 -3.49
CA GLU A 31 5.27 0.68 -3.43
C GLU A 31 6.77 0.89 -3.68
N ALA A 32 7.15 1.78 -4.60
CA ALA A 32 8.54 2.14 -4.82
C ALA A 32 9.14 2.86 -3.59
N ALA A 33 8.39 3.76 -2.96
CA ALA A 33 8.80 4.43 -1.73
C ALA A 33 8.98 3.44 -0.56
N LEU A 34 8.10 2.43 -0.46
CA LEU A 34 8.22 1.35 0.52
C LEU A 34 9.48 0.50 0.27
N ALA A 35 9.74 0.11 -0.98
CA ALA A 35 10.94 -0.65 -1.33
C ALA A 35 12.24 0.12 -1.02
N ALA A 36 12.27 1.42 -1.33
CA ALA A 36 13.41 2.28 -1.01
C ALA A 36 13.62 2.43 0.50
N ALA A 37 12.53 2.50 1.29
CA ALA A 37 12.62 2.54 2.75
C ALA A 37 13.15 1.20 3.32
N GLN A 38 12.72 0.06 2.76
CA GLN A 38 13.22 -1.26 3.15
C GLN A 38 14.71 -1.43 2.83
N GLU A 39 15.17 -0.94 1.68
CA GLU A 39 16.59 -0.94 1.30
C GLU A 39 17.43 -0.15 2.31
N LYS A 40 17.00 1.06 2.68
CA LYS A 40 17.66 1.88 3.71
C LYS A 40 17.73 1.18 5.07
N VAL A 41 16.65 0.51 5.49
CA VAL A 41 16.65 -0.26 6.74
C VAL A 41 17.64 -1.42 6.68
N ALA A 42 17.75 -2.11 5.54
CA ALA A 42 18.71 -3.20 5.35
C ALA A 42 20.16 -2.69 5.40
N GLU A 43 20.45 -1.57 4.75
CA GLU A 43 21.76 -0.92 4.77
C GLU A 43 22.16 -0.51 6.19
N ILE A 44 21.27 0.13 6.94
CA ILE A 44 21.55 0.58 8.30
C ILE A 44 21.72 -0.59 9.27
N LYS A 45 20.98 -1.69 9.08
CA LYS A 45 21.22 -2.92 9.85
C LYS A 45 22.63 -3.47 9.61
N ALA A 46 23.13 -3.44 8.38
CA ALA A 46 24.49 -3.86 8.07
C ALA A 46 25.53 -2.93 8.75
N LEU A 47 25.29 -1.61 8.73
CA LEU A 47 26.14 -0.64 9.44
C LEU A 47 26.16 -0.90 10.96
N LYS A 48 25.00 -1.14 11.58
CA LYS A 48 24.89 -1.47 13.01
C LYS A 48 25.60 -2.77 13.36
N GLN A 49 25.50 -3.80 12.50
CA GLN A 49 26.23 -5.06 12.70
C GLN A 49 27.74 -4.84 12.62
N SER A 50 28.22 -4.05 11.64
CA SER A 50 29.64 -3.71 11.52
C SER A 50 30.17 -2.96 12.75
N ALA A 51 29.45 -1.90 13.18
CA ALA A 51 29.80 -1.14 14.38
C ALA A 51 29.79 -2.01 15.66
N SER A 52 28.83 -2.93 15.76
CA SER A 52 28.77 -3.90 16.87
C SER A 52 29.98 -4.84 16.90
N ILE A 53 30.44 -5.31 15.75
CA ILE A 53 31.62 -6.17 15.63
C ILE A 53 32.87 -5.39 16.05
N LYS A 54 33.05 -4.17 15.53
CA LYS A 54 34.17 -3.28 15.88
C LYS A 54 34.21 -3.02 17.39
N LEU A 55 33.08 -2.66 18.01
CA LEU A 55 32.98 -2.43 19.45
C LEU A 55 33.37 -3.68 20.25
N LEU A 56 32.87 -4.86 19.85
CA LEU A 56 33.19 -6.13 20.50
C LEU A 56 34.69 -6.45 20.43
N GLU A 57 35.32 -6.22 19.28
CA GLU A 57 36.74 -6.48 19.05
C GLU A 57 37.62 -5.57 19.91
N VAL A 58 37.36 -4.25 19.89
CA VAL A 58 38.12 -3.29 20.70
C VAL A 58 37.94 -3.56 22.20
N SER A 59 36.70 -3.87 22.64
CA SER A 59 36.41 -4.23 24.03
C SER A 59 37.21 -5.45 24.51
N LYS A 60 37.41 -6.46 23.64
CA LYS A 60 38.24 -7.63 23.96
C LYS A 60 39.70 -7.24 24.11
N SER A 61 40.21 -6.40 23.22
CA SER A 61 41.58 -5.89 23.24
C SER A 61 41.87 -5.05 24.48
N VAL A 62 40.96 -4.14 24.87
CA VAL A 62 41.05 -3.36 26.12
C VAL A 62 41.18 -4.29 27.32
N LYS A 63 40.29 -5.28 27.44
CA LYS A 63 40.35 -6.26 28.55
C LYS A 63 41.64 -7.07 28.58
N GLN A 64 42.26 -7.35 27.42
CA GLN A 64 43.53 -8.06 27.35
C GLN A 64 44.68 -7.16 27.83
N VAL A 65 44.71 -5.90 27.38
CA VAL A 65 45.74 -4.94 27.78
C VAL A 65 45.63 -4.58 29.26
N GLU A 66 44.43 -4.35 29.78
CA GLU A 66 44.20 -4.07 31.21
C GLU A 66 44.75 -5.20 32.11
N LYS A 67 44.62 -6.46 31.68
CA LYS A 67 45.19 -7.61 32.41
C LYS A 67 46.72 -7.62 32.41
N VAL A 68 47.35 -7.16 31.31
CA VAL A 68 48.81 -7.07 31.21
C VAL A 68 49.31 -5.87 32.01
N GLU A 69 48.64 -4.72 31.90
CA GLU A 69 48.94 -3.50 32.64
C GLU A 69 48.95 -3.76 34.15
N LYS A 70 47.89 -4.36 34.70
CA LYS A 70 47.83 -4.72 36.14
C LYS A 70 48.95 -5.68 36.58
N LYS A 71 49.41 -6.56 35.69
CA LYS A 71 50.53 -7.48 36.00
C LYS A 71 51.87 -6.73 36.00
N LEU A 72 52.06 -5.79 35.08
CA LEU A 72 53.27 -4.96 35.00
C LEU A 72 53.32 -3.93 36.12
N GLU A 73 52.18 -3.30 36.45
CA GLU A 73 52.03 -2.37 37.58
C GLU A 73 52.52 -3.01 38.89
N ARG A 74 52.06 -4.22 39.19
CA ARG A 74 52.49 -4.98 40.38
C ARG A 74 54.00 -5.23 40.40
N LYS A 75 54.64 -5.43 39.23
CA LYS A 75 56.09 -5.66 39.12
C LYS A 75 56.88 -4.36 39.20
N ALA A 76 56.35 -3.27 38.65
CA ALA A 76 56.94 -1.95 38.71
C ALA A 76 56.83 -1.34 40.12
N SER A 77 55.85 -1.75 40.92
CA SER A 77 55.67 -1.31 42.32
C SER A 77 56.63 -1.98 43.33
N VAL A 78 57.47 -2.93 42.91
CA VAL A 78 58.47 -3.55 43.79
C VAL A 78 59.55 -2.51 44.11
N VAL A 79 59.99 -2.41 45.37
CA VAL A 79 61.06 -1.47 45.78
C VAL A 79 62.32 -1.72 44.93
N ALA A 80 62.75 -0.70 44.19
CA ALA A 80 63.81 -0.74 43.16
C ALA A 80 63.48 -1.65 41.94
N PRO A 81 62.46 -1.31 41.13
CA PRO A 81 62.14 -2.06 39.93
C PRO A 81 63.24 -1.87 38.87
N LYS A 82 63.46 -2.90 38.04
CA LYS A 82 64.39 -2.81 36.91
C LYS A 82 63.88 -1.75 35.91
N PRO A 83 64.73 -0.85 35.38
CA PRO A 83 64.31 0.21 34.44
C PRO A 83 63.47 -0.30 33.27
N LYS A 84 63.85 -1.46 32.71
CA LYS A 84 63.11 -2.14 31.63
C LYS A 84 61.64 -2.43 31.95
N VAL A 85 61.30 -2.77 33.19
CA VAL A 85 59.91 -3.06 33.61
C VAL A 85 59.07 -1.78 33.67
N ILE A 86 59.71 -0.65 33.97
CA ILE A 86 59.06 0.67 34.00
C ILE A 86 58.73 1.13 32.59
N GLU A 87 59.68 0.97 31.65
CA GLU A 87 59.47 1.30 30.23
C GLU A 87 58.35 0.45 29.62
N GLU A 88 58.37 -0.89 29.84
CA GLU A 88 57.31 -1.79 29.38
C GLU A 88 55.94 -1.43 29.97
N PHE A 89 55.88 -1.00 31.24
CA PHE A 89 54.64 -0.53 31.86
C PHE A 89 54.13 0.77 31.24
N GLN A 90 55.01 1.74 30.98
CA GLN A 90 54.63 3.00 30.35
C GLN A 90 54.08 2.79 28.94
N GLU A 91 54.72 1.92 28.13
CA GLU A 91 54.26 1.58 26.78
C GLU A 91 52.90 0.87 26.79
N VAL A 92 52.71 -0.09 27.70
CA VAL A 92 51.42 -0.78 27.84
C VAL A 92 50.32 0.17 28.31
N SER A 93 50.65 1.13 29.18
CA SER A 93 49.69 2.13 29.68
C SER A 93 49.29 3.15 28.61
N THR A 94 50.22 3.60 27.75
CA THR A 94 49.86 4.44 26.60
C THR A 94 48.96 3.68 25.63
N LYS A 95 49.32 2.43 25.32
CA LYS A 95 48.47 1.57 24.47
C LYS A 95 47.09 1.31 25.08
N ALA A 96 46.98 1.20 26.40
CA ALA A 96 45.70 1.05 27.08
C ALA A 96 44.81 2.29 26.88
N LYS A 97 45.39 3.49 26.97
CA LYS A 97 44.66 4.75 26.72
C LYS A 97 44.17 4.83 25.28
N ASP A 98 45.02 4.54 24.31
CA ASP A 98 44.65 4.57 22.88
C ASP A 98 43.50 3.59 22.56
N LEU A 99 43.52 2.39 23.17
CA LEU A 99 42.45 1.40 23.01
C LEU A 99 41.14 1.82 23.69
N LEU A 100 41.21 2.53 24.83
CA LEU A 100 40.02 3.06 25.50
C LEU A 100 39.36 4.19 24.69
N GLU A 101 40.16 5.03 24.03
CA GLU A 101 39.64 6.04 23.09
C GLU A 101 38.99 5.36 21.88
N SER A 102 39.65 4.34 21.32
CA SER A 102 39.09 3.52 20.24
C SER A 102 37.77 2.82 20.64
N GLU A 103 37.64 2.38 21.89
CA GLU A 103 36.41 1.75 22.40
C GLU A 103 35.27 2.76 22.51
N ARG A 104 35.58 3.99 22.93
CA ARG A 104 34.61 5.09 22.97
C ARG A 104 34.12 5.44 21.57
N GLU A 105 35.04 5.61 20.61
CA GLU A 105 34.69 5.88 19.22
C GLU A 105 33.81 4.77 18.63
N ALA A 106 34.18 3.50 18.84
CA ALA A 106 33.37 2.37 18.38
C ALA A 106 31.99 2.31 19.05
N LYS A 107 31.87 2.72 20.31
CA LYS A 107 30.60 2.83 21.02
C LYS A 107 29.75 3.97 20.46
N ASP A 108 30.35 5.12 20.18
CA ASP A 108 29.65 6.27 19.62
C ASP A 108 29.15 5.97 18.19
N GLU A 109 29.96 5.29 17.37
CA GLU A 109 29.56 4.77 16.06
C GLU A 109 28.37 3.81 16.15
N PHE A 110 28.39 2.89 17.13
CA PHE A 110 27.28 1.96 17.35
C PHE A 110 26.00 2.68 17.77
N LEU A 111 26.09 3.65 18.69
CA LEU A 111 24.94 4.45 19.13
C LEU A 111 24.39 5.33 18.01
N ALA A 112 25.25 5.87 17.14
CA ALA A 112 24.83 6.60 15.95
C ALA A 112 24.06 5.69 14.98
N ALA A 113 24.58 4.48 14.72
CA ALA A 113 23.90 3.49 13.88
C ALA A 113 22.56 3.03 14.47
N GLU A 114 22.44 2.95 15.80
CA GLU A 114 21.18 2.62 16.48
C GLU A 114 20.12 3.70 16.32
N LYS A 115 20.50 4.99 16.43
CA LYS A 115 19.59 6.10 16.15
C LYS A 115 19.14 6.11 14.69
N GLN A 116 20.06 5.89 13.75
CA GLN A 116 19.71 5.77 12.34
C GLN A 116 18.78 4.59 12.07
N GLU A 117 18.92 3.47 12.78
CA GLU A 117 18.02 2.33 12.64
C GLU A 117 16.60 2.69 13.11
N GLU A 118 16.48 3.40 14.23
CA GLU A 118 15.19 3.87 14.74
C GLU A 118 14.52 4.86 13.77
N GLU A 119 15.28 5.83 13.24
CA GLU A 119 14.82 6.79 12.23
C GLU A 119 14.37 6.08 10.94
N ALA A 120 15.14 5.10 10.46
CA ALA A 120 14.80 4.34 9.26
C ALA A 120 13.58 3.44 9.46
N ARG A 121 13.41 2.87 10.67
CA ARG A 121 12.20 2.13 11.03
C ARG A 121 10.97 3.05 11.09
N ALA A 122 11.12 4.26 11.63
CA ALA A 122 10.04 5.25 11.63
C ALA A 122 9.67 5.67 10.20
N ALA A 123 10.67 5.90 9.33
CA ALA A 123 10.45 6.21 7.92
C ALA A 123 9.76 5.05 7.17
N LEU A 124 10.12 3.79 7.48
CA LEU A 124 9.46 2.61 6.92
C LEU A 124 7.99 2.54 7.35
N ALA A 125 7.69 2.76 8.63
CA ALA A 125 6.30 2.76 9.13
C ALA A 125 5.45 3.88 8.49
N GLU A 126 6.03 5.05 8.24
CA GLU A 126 5.35 6.13 7.51
C GLU A 126 5.10 5.75 6.04
N ALA A 127 6.08 5.12 5.38
CA ALA A 127 5.93 4.64 4.01
C ALA A 127 4.88 3.52 3.90
N GLU A 128 4.84 2.59 4.85
CA GLU A 128 3.82 1.54 4.97
C GLU A 128 2.43 2.14 5.11
N LYS A 129 2.25 3.12 6.00
CA LYS A 129 0.97 3.82 6.17
C LYS A 129 0.53 4.52 4.89
N LYS A 130 1.45 5.19 4.18
CA LYS A 130 1.13 5.85 2.90
C LYS A 130 0.75 4.85 1.82
N ALA A 131 1.42 3.70 1.74
CA ALA A 131 1.08 2.63 0.81
C ALA A 131 -0.29 2.01 1.13
N GLU A 132 -0.60 1.80 2.41
CA GLU A 132 -1.91 1.30 2.85
C GLU A 132 -3.03 2.32 2.55
N GLU A 133 -2.80 3.61 2.79
CA GLU A 133 -3.74 4.68 2.44
C GLU A 133 -3.99 4.76 0.93
N ALA A 134 -2.94 4.62 0.10
CA ALA A 134 -3.08 4.61 -1.36
C ALA A 134 -3.93 3.42 -1.84
N ARG A 135 -3.64 2.21 -1.33
CA ARG A 135 -4.42 1.00 -1.63
C ARG A 135 -5.87 1.12 -1.19
N THR A 136 -6.12 1.67 0.00
CA THR A 136 -7.48 1.84 0.53
C THR A 136 -8.27 2.84 -0.32
N ARG A 137 -7.67 3.97 -0.70
CA ARG A 137 -8.32 4.96 -1.58
C ARG A 137 -8.63 4.40 -2.96
N ALA A 138 -7.71 3.63 -3.53
CA ALA A 138 -7.94 2.96 -4.81
C ALA A 138 -9.07 1.92 -4.71
N ALA A 139 -9.09 1.11 -3.65
CA ALA A 139 -10.16 0.14 -3.40
C ALA A 139 -11.53 0.81 -3.22
N GLU A 140 -11.60 1.90 -2.45
CA GLU A 140 -12.83 2.68 -2.27
C GLU A 140 -13.33 3.26 -3.58
N LYS A 141 -12.43 3.82 -4.41
CA LYS A 141 -12.82 4.38 -5.70
C LYS A 141 -13.31 3.31 -6.67
N ARG A 142 -12.65 2.14 -6.73
CA ARG A 142 -13.13 0.98 -7.50
C ARG A 142 -14.52 0.53 -7.04
N ALA A 143 -14.74 0.43 -5.72
CA ALA A 143 -16.04 0.06 -5.17
C ALA A 143 -17.15 1.08 -5.50
N LEU A 144 -16.83 2.38 -5.48
CA LEU A 144 -17.76 3.44 -5.89
C LEU A 144 -18.06 3.40 -7.40
N GLU A 145 -17.08 3.11 -8.24
CA GLU A 145 -17.27 2.97 -9.69
C GLU A 145 -18.11 1.73 -10.02
N GLU A 146 -17.85 0.58 -9.38
CA GLU A 146 -18.66 -0.63 -9.53
C GLU A 146 -20.12 -0.41 -9.11
N LYS A 147 -20.34 0.29 -7.99
CA LYS A 147 -21.68 0.65 -7.53
C LYS A 147 -22.43 1.51 -8.56
N LYS A 148 -21.77 2.51 -9.15
CA LYS A 148 -22.38 3.36 -10.19
C LYS A 148 -22.76 2.55 -11.43
N VAL A 149 -21.88 1.66 -11.88
CA VAL A 149 -22.16 0.77 -13.02
C VAL A 149 -23.35 -0.16 -12.72
N ALA A 150 -23.42 -0.71 -11.51
CA ALA A 150 -24.53 -1.55 -11.08
C ALA A 150 -25.86 -0.77 -10.99
N GLU A 151 -25.83 0.48 -10.51
CA GLU A 151 -26.98 1.37 -10.46
C GLU A 151 -27.48 1.76 -11.87
N GLU A 152 -26.59 2.16 -12.78
CA GLU A 152 -26.94 2.48 -14.17
C GLU A 152 -27.54 1.26 -14.91
N ALA A 153 -26.99 0.07 -14.67
CA ALA A 153 -27.52 -1.17 -15.24
C ALA A 153 -28.91 -1.52 -14.68
N ALA A 154 -29.12 -1.35 -13.37
CA ALA A 154 -30.40 -1.59 -12.73
C ALA A 154 -31.48 -0.60 -13.20
N GLU A 155 -31.12 0.68 -13.38
CA GLU A 155 -32.03 1.70 -13.89
C GLU A 155 -32.45 1.39 -15.33
N LYS A 156 -31.49 1.04 -16.20
CA LYS A 156 -31.79 0.64 -17.58
C LYS A 156 -32.71 -0.58 -17.65
N ALA A 157 -32.52 -1.56 -16.76
CA ALA A 157 -33.39 -2.74 -16.68
C ALA A 157 -34.82 -2.38 -16.25
N ARG A 158 -35.00 -1.37 -15.38
CA ARG A 158 -36.33 -0.85 -15.01
C ARG A 158 -37.00 -0.14 -16.16
N GLN A 159 -36.31 0.78 -16.83
CA GLN A 159 -36.83 1.49 -18.00
C GLN A 159 -37.26 0.52 -19.13
N GLU A 160 -36.49 -0.56 -19.35
CA GLU A 160 -36.84 -1.58 -20.34
C GLU A 160 -38.12 -2.35 -19.95
N ARG A 161 -38.28 -2.70 -18.67
CA ARG A 161 -39.50 -3.37 -18.19
C ARG A 161 -40.72 -2.46 -18.31
N GLU A 162 -40.59 -1.20 -17.91
CA GLU A 162 -41.66 -0.21 -18.01
C GLU A 162 -42.11 -0.01 -19.46
N ALA A 163 -41.16 0.13 -20.40
CA ALA A 163 -41.47 0.25 -21.82
C ALA A 163 -42.18 -1.00 -22.39
N ARG A 164 -41.78 -2.20 -21.96
CA ARG A 164 -42.45 -3.45 -22.35
C ARG A 164 -43.86 -3.56 -21.78
N GLU A 165 -44.06 -3.14 -20.52
CA GLU A 165 -45.38 -3.15 -19.89
C GLU A 165 -46.34 -2.16 -20.58
N GLU A 166 -45.85 -0.97 -20.92
CA GLU A 166 -46.64 0.01 -21.67
C GLU A 166 -47.01 -0.50 -23.07
N ALA A 167 -46.07 -1.15 -23.77
CA ALA A 167 -46.34 -1.77 -25.06
C ALA A 167 -47.38 -2.91 -24.95
N ALA A 168 -47.30 -3.73 -23.91
CA ALA A 168 -48.25 -4.81 -23.66
C ALA A 168 -49.66 -4.28 -23.38
N LYS A 169 -49.79 -3.20 -22.59
CA LYS A 169 -51.09 -2.54 -22.33
C LYS A 169 -51.70 -2.00 -23.63
N LYS A 170 -50.91 -1.32 -24.46
CA LYS A 170 -51.37 -0.81 -25.77
C LYS A 170 -51.81 -1.94 -26.70
N ALA A 171 -51.08 -3.05 -26.72
CA ALA A 171 -51.45 -4.23 -27.51
C ALA A 171 -52.77 -4.86 -27.02
N HIS A 172 -52.96 -4.96 -25.70
CA HIS A 172 -54.18 -5.48 -25.10
C HIS A 172 -55.39 -4.58 -25.40
N GLU A 173 -55.26 -3.26 -25.25
CA GLU A 173 -56.32 -2.30 -25.58
C GLU A 173 -56.72 -2.36 -27.07
N ALA A 174 -55.75 -2.52 -27.97
CA ALA A 174 -56.02 -2.68 -29.40
C ALA A 174 -56.75 -3.99 -29.69
N ALA A 175 -56.34 -5.09 -29.06
CA ALA A 175 -56.99 -6.40 -29.20
C ALA A 175 -58.44 -6.37 -28.67
N GLU A 176 -58.69 -5.70 -27.55
CA GLU A 176 -60.03 -5.56 -26.98
C GLU A 176 -60.97 -4.77 -27.90
N LYS A 177 -60.48 -3.68 -28.52
CA LYS A 177 -61.26 -2.91 -29.52
C LYS A 177 -61.59 -3.74 -30.76
N ALA A 178 -60.61 -4.47 -31.28
CA ALA A 178 -60.84 -5.36 -32.42
C ALA A 178 -61.85 -6.47 -32.11
N ALA A 179 -61.76 -7.07 -30.91
CA ALA A 179 -62.71 -8.09 -30.46
C ALA A 179 -64.14 -7.51 -30.28
N ALA A 180 -64.27 -6.29 -29.77
CA ALA A 180 -65.56 -5.61 -29.64
C ALA A 180 -66.19 -5.27 -31.00
N GLU A 181 -65.38 -4.88 -32.00
CA GLU A 181 -65.85 -4.64 -33.37
C GLU A 181 -66.28 -5.94 -34.06
N ALA A 182 -65.51 -7.02 -33.90
CA ALA A 182 -65.86 -8.34 -34.42
C ALA A 182 -67.21 -8.83 -33.87
N LYS A 183 -67.45 -8.70 -32.56
CA LYS A 183 -68.75 -9.04 -31.95
C LYS A 183 -69.90 -8.22 -32.51
N LYS A 184 -69.70 -6.91 -32.73
CA LYS A 184 -70.73 -6.05 -33.36
C LYS A 184 -71.02 -6.44 -34.81
N ALA A 185 -70.02 -6.88 -35.56
CA ALA A 185 -70.21 -7.36 -36.93
C ALA A 185 -70.95 -8.71 -36.94
N GLU A 186 -70.59 -9.61 -36.03
CA GLU A 186 -71.26 -10.91 -35.85
C GLU A 186 -72.73 -10.74 -35.45
N GLU A 187 -73.04 -9.84 -34.51
CA GLU A 187 -74.42 -9.52 -34.11
C GLU A 187 -75.26 -8.95 -35.27
N LYS A 188 -74.67 -8.10 -36.12
CA LYS A 188 -75.36 -7.56 -37.30
C LYS A 188 -75.65 -8.64 -38.33
N ALA A 189 -74.68 -9.50 -38.63
CA ALA A 189 -74.85 -10.61 -39.56
C ALA A 189 -75.91 -11.61 -39.06
N ALA A 190 -75.90 -11.93 -37.76
CA ALA A 190 -76.92 -12.79 -37.15
C ALA A 190 -78.33 -12.17 -37.19
N ALA A 191 -78.45 -10.85 -37.01
CA ALA A 191 -79.74 -10.16 -37.10
C ALA A 191 -80.28 -10.08 -38.54
N GLU A 192 -79.41 -9.93 -39.55
CA GLU A 192 -79.80 -9.96 -40.96
C GLU A 192 -80.21 -11.37 -41.40
N ALA A 193 -79.49 -12.40 -40.96
CA ALA A 193 -79.85 -13.80 -41.22
C ALA A 193 -81.25 -14.13 -40.68
N LYS A 194 -81.59 -13.68 -39.45
CA LYS A 194 -82.94 -13.87 -38.88
C LYS A 194 -84.03 -13.17 -39.69
N LYS A 195 -83.77 -11.98 -40.23
CA LYS A 195 -84.74 -11.26 -41.08
C LYS A 195 -84.94 -11.88 -42.46
N ALA A 196 -83.97 -12.64 -42.96
CA ALA A 196 -84.09 -13.36 -44.22
C ALA A 196 -84.79 -14.72 -44.06
N GLU A 197 -84.85 -15.24 -42.83
CA GLU A 197 -85.55 -16.47 -42.48
C GLU A 197 -87.06 -16.24 -42.21
N GLU A 198 -87.44 -15.04 -41.78
CA GLU A 198 -88.83 -14.56 -41.63
C GLU A 198 -89.49 -14.19 -42.98
#